data_AF-A0A413HWW0-F1
#
_entry.id   AF-A0A413HWW0-F1
#
_cell.length_a   1.000
_cell.length_b   1.000
_cell.length_c   1.000
_cell.angle_alpha   90.00
_cell.angle_beta   90.00
_cell.angle_gamma   90.00
#
_symmetry.space_group_name_H-M   'P 1'
#
loop_
_entity.id
_entity.type
_entity.pdbx_description
1 polymer ?
#
loop_
_entity_poly.entity_id
_entity_poly.type
_entity_poly.pdbx_seq_one_letter_code
_entity_poly.pdbx_strand_id
1 'polypeptide(L)'
;MIEEVIAAAVGTMAFALMFHVPRQYYFCGGIAGGAGWLVYRALELHVDSLMGPVCAGAFTVVFLSRIFAVRKKCPVTMFLIPGIFPLVPGMGIYQTAQALVGSDWDLAAAKGLTSIKFAVAIVGGILLGFEIPQSCFSFLENRKRKSGKFS
;
A
#
# COMPACT_ATOMS: atom_id res chain seq x y z
N MET A 1 -15.77 3.29 -7.07
CA MET A 1 -14.87 3.90 -6.06
C MET A 1 -15.08 3.32 -4.66
N ILE A 2 -16.26 3.51 -4.04
CA ILE A 2 -16.48 3.02 -2.66
C ILE A 2 -16.39 1.50 -2.58
N GLU A 3 -16.98 0.77 -3.54
CA GLU A 3 -16.92 -0.70 -3.59
C GLU A 3 -15.49 -1.23 -3.69
N GLU A 4 -14.66 -0.61 -4.54
CA GLU A 4 -13.27 -1.02 -4.71
C GLU A 4 -12.43 -0.73 -3.45
N VAL A 5 -12.70 0.38 -2.75
CA VAL A 5 -12.04 0.69 -1.47
C VAL A 5 -12.44 -0.32 -0.39
N ILE A 6 -13.71 -0.72 -0.34
CA ILE A 6 -14.19 -1.77 0.57
C ILE A 6 -13.54 -3.10 0.21
N ALA A 7 -13.50 -3.46 -1.08
CA ALA A 7 -12.86 -4.69 -1.55
C ALA A 7 -11.36 -4.70 -1.22
N ALA A 8 -10.67 -3.57 -1.43
CA ALA A 8 -9.26 -3.41 -1.05
C ALA A 8 -9.08 -3.58 0.45
N ALA A 9 -9.90 -2.93 1.28
CA ALA A 9 -9.85 -3.04 2.75
C ALA A 9 -10.11 -4.48 3.24
N VAL A 10 -11.10 -5.16 2.67
CA VAL A 10 -11.42 -6.57 2.98
C VAL A 10 -10.30 -7.49 2.52
N GLY A 11 -9.77 -7.29 1.31
CA GLY A 11 -8.60 -8.01 0.81
C GLY A 11 -7.40 -7.83 1.74
N THR A 12 -7.15 -6.60 2.21
CA THR A 12 -6.08 -6.33 3.17
C THR A 12 -6.26 -7.12 4.47
N MET A 13 -7.49 -7.16 4.99
CA MET A 13 -7.82 -7.92 6.20
C MET A 13 -7.64 -9.43 5.99
N ALA A 14 -8.03 -9.95 4.82
CA ALA A 14 -7.83 -11.36 4.47
C ALA A 14 -6.35 -11.72 4.38
N PHE A 15 -5.52 -10.88 3.75
CA PHE A 15 -4.07 -11.07 3.73
C PHE A 15 -3.45 -10.96 5.12
N ALA A 16 -3.89 -10.01 5.94
CA ALA A 16 -3.42 -9.90 7.32
C ALA A 16 -3.74 -11.18 8.14
N LEU A 17 -4.88 -11.81 7.89
CA LEU A 17 -5.25 -13.10 8.48
C LEU A 17 -4.34 -14.24 7.96
N MET A 18 -4.05 -14.27 6.66
CA MET A 18 -3.13 -15.25 6.05
C MET A 18 -1.71 -15.16 6.63
N PHE A 19 -1.23 -13.95 6.89
CA PHE A 19 0.08 -13.70 7.52
C PHE A 19 0.06 -13.82 9.06
N HIS A 20 -1.00 -14.35 9.66
CA HIS A 20 -1.15 -14.55 11.11
C HIS A 20 -0.92 -13.29 11.95
N VAL A 21 -1.30 -12.11 11.44
CA VAL A 21 -1.22 -10.85 12.20
C VAL A 21 -2.20 -10.93 13.40
N PRO A 22 -1.87 -10.38 14.58
CA PRO A 22 -2.79 -10.35 15.71
C PRO A 22 -4.10 -9.59 15.40
N ARG A 23 -5.25 -10.16 15.78
CA ARG A 23 -6.60 -9.63 15.43
C ARG A 23 -6.82 -8.14 15.76
N GLN A 24 -6.16 -7.64 16.80
CA GLN A 24 -6.19 -6.24 17.20
C GLN A 24 -5.66 -5.24 16.14
N TYR A 25 -5.02 -5.75 15.08
CA TYR A 25 -4.37 -4.96 14.04
C TYR A 25 -5.08 -5.02 12.68
N TYR A 26 -6.07 -5.92 12.50
CA TYR A 26 -6.76 -6.10 11.22
C TYR A 26 -7.46 -4.83 10.75
N PHE A 27 -8.12 -4.13 11.67
CA PHE A 27 -8.83 -2.89 11.33
C PHE A 27 -7.87 -1.78 10.88
N CYS A 28 -6.72 -1.63 11.56
CA CYS A 28 -5.69 -0.68 11.17
C CYS A 28 -5.08 -1.03 9.80
N GLY A 29 -4.85 -2.33 9.53
CA GLY A 29 -4.39 -2.82 8.24
C GLY A 29 -5.38 -2.54 7.11
N GLY A 30 -6.67 -2.81 7.33
CA GLY A 30 -7.74 -2.54 6.37
C GLY A 30 -7.87 -1.05 6.04
N ILE A 31 -7.74 -0.16 7.05
CA ILE A 31 -7.71 1.29 6.82
C ILE A 31 -6.49 1.69 5.98
N ALA A 32 -5.31 1.14 6.27
CA ALA A 32 -4.09 1.45 5.51
C ALA A 32 -4.21 1.04 4.03
N GLY A 33 -4.66 -0.19 3.77
CA GLY A 33 -4.88 -0.69 2.40
C GLY A 33 -6.00 0.04 1.66
N GLY A 34 -7.13 0.28 2.33
CA GLY A 34 -8.25 1.03 1.77
C GLY A 34 -7.89 2.48 1.44
N ALA A 35 -7.15 3.16 2.32
CA ALA A 35 -6.67 4.52 2.07
C ALA A 35 -5.66 4.58 0.92
N GLY A 36 -4.75 3.60 0.83
CA GLY A 36 -3.82 3.47 -0.30
C GLY A 36 -4.54 3.31 -1.63
N TRP A 37 -5.56 2.44 -1.67
CA TRP A 37 -6.39 2.25 -2.86
C TRP A 37 -7.21 3.50 -3.22
N LEU A 38 -7.76 4.18 -2.22
CA LEU A 38 -8.51 5.42 -2.41
C LEU A 38 -7.62 6.51 -3.04
N VAL A 39 -6.41 6.70 -2.52
CA VAL A 39 -5.45 7.69 -3.06
C VAL A 39 -5.04 7.33 -4.48
N TYR A 40 -4.74 6.06 -4.74
CA TYR A 40 -4.45 5.56 -6.09
C TYR A 40 -5.59 5.92 -7.07
N ARG A 41 -6.84 5.56 -6.74
CA ARG A 41 -7.98 5.81 -7.63
C ARG A 41 -8.35 7.28 -7.76
N ALA A 42 -8.20 8.08 -6.70
CA ALA A 42 -8.46 9.51 -6.75
C ALA A 42 -7.48 10.23 -7.69
N LEU A 43 -6.20 9.85 -7.65
CA LEU A 43 -5.16 10.43 -8.52
C LEU A 43 -5.24 9.91 -9.95
N GLU A 44 -5.61 8.65 -10.14
CA GLU A 44 -5.80 8.06 -11.47
C GLU A 44 -6.88 8.80 -12.28
N LEU A 45 -7.88 9.40 -11.63
CA LEU A 45 -8.88 10.23 -12.32
C LEU A 45 -8.34 11.58 -12.83
N HIS A 46 -7.23 12.08 -12.27
CA HIS A 46 -6.72 13.42 -12.55
C HIS A 46 -5.39 13.42 -13.31
N VAL A 47 -4.71 12.28 -13.37
CA VAL A 47 -3.36 12.16 -13.94
C VAL A 47 -3.34 11.01 -14.95
N ASP A 48 -3.08 11.32 -16.23
CA ASP A 48 -2.91 10.35 -17.32
C ASP A 48 -1.57 9.59 -17.25
N SER A 49 -1.09 9.30 -16.05
CA SER A 49 0.14 8.55 -15.82
C SER A 49 -0.09 7.46 -14.78
N LEU A 50 0.48 6.29 -15.03
CA LEU A 50 0.41 5.16 -14.10
C LEU A 50 1.28 5.38 -12.85
N MET A 51 2.42 6.04 -13.03
CA MET A 51 3.51 6.03 -12.07
C MET A 51 3.22 6.90 -10.84
N GLY A 52 2.60 8.07 -11.05
CA GLY A 52 2.22 8.99 -9.96
C GLY A 52 1.19 8.41 -8.99
N PRO A 53 0.00 7.98 -9.47
CA PRO A 53 -1.06 7.43 -8.62
C PRO A 53 -0.62 6.21 -7.82
N VAL A 54 0.10 5.27 -8.45
CA VAL A 54 0.58 4.04 -7.79
C VAL A 54 1.63 4.35 -6.73
N CYS A 55 2.57 5.26 -7.04
CA CYS A 55 3.58 5.70 -6.09
C CYS A 55 2.95 6.38 -4.87
N ALA A 56 1.97 7.28 -5.09
CA ALA A 56 1.25 7.96 -4.02
C ALA A 56 0.40 7.02 -3.17
N GLY A 57 -0.26 6.03 -3.79
CA GLY A 57 -0.99 4.98 -3.08
C GLY A 57 -0.05 4.15 -2.19
N ALA A 58 1.08 3.68 -2.74
CA ALA A 58 2.07 2.91 -1.99
C ALA A 58 2.67 3.73 -0.84
N PHE A 59 3.01 5.00 -1.08
CA PHE A 59 3.47 5.94 -0.05
C PHE A 59 2.45 6.08 1.08
N THR A 60 1.16 6.22 0.75
CA THR A 60 0.08 6.36 1.73
C THR A 60 -0.04 5.12 2.62
N VAL A 61 0.06 3.91 2.03
CA VAL A 61 0.07 2.66 2.79
C VAL A 61 1.25 2.62 3.76
N VAL A 62 2.46 2.97 3.30
CA VAL A 62 3.67 2.99 4.14
C VAL A 62 3.53 4.01 5.27
N PHE A 63 3.04 5.20 4.96
CA PHE A 63 2.86 6.29 5.91
C PHE A 63 1.87 5.92 7.03
N LEU A 64 0.71 5.37 6.68
CA LEU A 64 -0.28 4.90 7.65
C LEU A 64 0.23 3.70 8.45
N SER A 65 0.89 2.75 7.79
CA SER A 65 1.51 1.59 8.44
C SER A 65 2.52 2.01 9.50
N ARG A 66 3.31 3.05 9.23
CA ARG A 66 4.27 3.62 10.19
C ARG A 66 3.58 4.28 11.38
N ILE A 67 2.52 5.06 11.15
CA ILE A 67 1.73 5.69 12.22
C ILE A 67 1.17 4.62 13.16
N PHE A 68 0.60 3.55 12.61
CA PHE A 68 0.03 2.46 13.40
C PHE A 68 1.11 1.64 14.11
N ALA A 69 2.23 1.37 13.45
CA ALA A 69 3.37 0.65 14.04
C ALA A 69 3.94 1.36 15.27
N VAL A 70 4.09 2.69 15.23
CA VAL A 70 4.57 3.48 16.38
C VAL A 70 3.57 3.43 17.53
N ARG A 71 2.27 3.66 17.26
CA ARG A 71 1.22 3.60 18.30
C ARG A 71 1.06 2.23 18.94
N LYS A 72 1.23 1.17 18.15
CA LYS A 72 1.01 -0.22 18.58
C LYS A 72 2.30 -0.94 18.96
N LYS A 73 3.46 -0.27 18.86
CA LYS A 73 4.80 -0.81 19.15
C LYS A 73 5.07 -2.17 18.46
N CYS A 74 4.73 -2.26 17.19
CA CYS A 74 4.88 -3.47 16.38
C CYS A 74 5.62 -3.18 15.07
N PRO A 75 6.23 -4.18 14.42
CA PRO A 75 6.96 -3.97 13.17
C PRO A 75 6.01 -3.48 12.06
N VAL A 76 6.46 -2.46 11.31
CA VAL A 76 5.70 -1.83 10.20
C VAL A 76 5.28 -2.85 9.15
N THR A 77 6.09 -3.88 8.95
CA THR A 77 5.85 -4.95 7.97
C THR A 77 4.54 -5.71 8.20
N MET A 78 4.02 -5.78 9.44
CA MET A 78 2.72 -6.40 9.71
C MET A 78 1.55 -5.70 8.99
N PHE A 79 1.63 -4.39 8.80
CA PHE A 79 0.59 -3.61 8.11
C PHE A 79 0.94 -3.40 6.63
N LEU A 80 2.22 -3.21 6.35
CA LEU A 80 2.69 -2.84 5.02
C LEU A 80 2.55 -3.98 4.00
N ILE A 81 2.92 -5.21 4.36
CA ILE A 81 2.84 -6.37 3.46
C ILE A 81 1.39 -6.61 3.00
N PRO A 82 0.39 -6.77 3.90
CA PRO A 82 -0.98 -6.94 3.46
C PRO A 82 -1.54 -5.66 2.81
N GLY A 83 -1.13 -4.48 3.28
CA GLY A 83 -1.54 -3.15 2.81
C GLY A 83 -1.25 -2.86 1.34
N ILE A 84 -0.08 -3.30 0.86
CA ILE A 84 0.37 -3.05 -0.52
C ILE A 84 -0.25 -4.03 -1.50
N PHE A 85 -0.71 -5.19 -1.03
CA PHE A 85 -1.19 -6.27 -1.89
C PHE A 85 -2.29 -5.85 -2.87
N PRO A 86 -3.31 -5.06 -2.48
CA PRO A 86 -4.32 -4.58 -3.42
C PRO A 86 -3.75 -3.74 -4.57
N LEU A 87 -2.66 -2.99 -4.32
CA LEU A 87 -2.02 -2.13 -5.32
C LEU A 87 -1.21 -2.90 -6.39
N VAL A 88 -0.87 -4.16 -6.13
CA VAL A 88 -0.06 -4.97 -7.04
C VAL A 88 -0.93 -5.42 -8.23
N PRO A 89 -0.49 -5.22 -9.49
CA PRO A 89 -1.28 -5.59 -10.67
C PRO A 89 -1.25 -7.11 -10.93
N GLY A 90 -1.95 -7.89 -10.11
CA GLY A 90 -2.00 -9.36 -10.25
C GLY A 90 -2.54 -9.81 -11.62
N MET A 91 -3.61 -9.16 -12.11
CA MET A 91 -4.19 -9.47 -13.43
C MET A 91 -3.25 -9.12 -14.59
N GLY A 92 -2.46 -8.05 -14.47
CA GLY A 92 -1.47 -7.66 -15.50
C GLY A 92 -0.38 -8.71 -15.65
N ILE A 93 0.11 -9.25 -14.53
CA ILE A 93 1.10 -10.32 -14.51
C ILE A 93 0.51 -11.60 -15.11
N TYR A 94 -0.71 -11.98 -14.71
CA TYR A 94 -1.40 -13.15 -15.25
C TYR A 94 -1.60 -13.07 -16.77
N GLN A 95 -2.09 -11.92 -17.27
CA GLN A 95 -2.26 -11.68 -18.71
C GLN A 95 -0.93 -11.76 -19.48
N THR A 96 0.16 -11.27 -18.87
CA THR A 96 1.50 -11.36 -19.47
C THR A 96 1.93 -12.82 -19.62
N ALA A 97 1.79 -13.63 -18.57
CA ALA A 97 2.13 -15.05 -18.61
C ALA A 97 1.26 -15.81 -19.64
N GLN A 98 -0.03 -15.50 -19.70
CA GLN A 98 -0.94 -16.09 -20.68
C GLN A 98 -0.53 -15.74 -22.13
N ALA A 99 -0.18 -14.49 -22.40
CA ALA A 99 0.28 -14.05 -23.72
C ALA A 99 1.60 -14.70 -24.14
N LEU A 100 2.54 -14.88 -23.19
CA LEU A 100 3.80 -15.59 -23.42
C LEU A 100 3.56 -17.05 -23.83
N VAL A 101 2.66 -17.76 -23.14
CA VAL A 101 2.29 -19.14 -23.50
C VAL A 101 1.57 -19.18 -24.85
N GLY A 102 0.73 -18.17 -25.12
CA GLY A 102 0.04 -17.99 -26.40
C GLY A 102 0.92 -17.56 -27.57
N SER A 103 2.24 -17.36 -27.36
CA SER A 103 3.18 -16.84 -28.37
C SER A 103 2.82 -15.47 -28.94
N ASP A 104 2.03 -14.68 -28.21
CA ASP A 104 1.66 -13.31 -28.56
C ASP A 104 2.64 -12.34 -27.90
N TRP A 105 3.81 -12.20 -28.54
CA TRP A 105 4.96 -11.46 -28.01
C TRP A 105 4.70 -9.97 -27.83
N ASP A 106 3.90 -9.36 -28.71
CA ASP A 106 3.58 -7.94 -28.65
C ASP A 106 2.70 -7.63 -27.42
N LEU A 107 1.66 -8.43 -27.20
CA LEU A 107 0.80 -8.29 -26.03
C LEU A 107 1.56 -8.60 -24.73
N ALA A 108 2.39 -9.65 -24.74
CA ALA A 108 3.24 -10.01 -23.61
C ALA A 108 4.21 -8.88 -23.25
N ALA A 109 4.88 -8.28 -24.23
CA ALA A 109 5.79 -7.16 -24.00
C ALA A 109 5.06 -5.93 -23.44
N ALA A 110 3.91 -5.57 -24.02
CA ALA A 110 3.12 -4.44 -23.55
C ALA A 110 2.64 -4.61 -22.11
N LYS A 111 2.00 -5.75 -21.79
CA LYS A 111 1.49 -6.04 -20.45
C LYS A 111 2.61 -6.25 -19.43
N GLY A 112 3.71 -6.90 -19.83
CA GLY A 112 4.89 -7.09 -19.01
C GLY A 112 5.53 -5.75 -18.62
N LEU A 113 5.70 -4.85 -19.60
CA LEU A 113 6.27 -3.53 -19.35
C LEU A 113 5.39 -2.68 -18.43
N THR A 114 4.06 -2.75 -18.58
CA THR A 114 3.14 -2.08 -17.64
C THR A 114 3.27 -2.65 -16.23
N SER A 115 3.40 -3.96 -16.07
CA SER A 115 3.58 -4.61 -14.76
C SER A 115 4.91 -4.20 -14.09
N ILE A 116 5.98 -4.07 -14.88
CA ILE A 116 7.26 -3.54 -14.40
C ILE A 116 7.12 -2.09 -13.94
N LYS A 117 6.40 -1.24 -14.71
CA LYS A 117 6.12 0.15 -14.32
C LYS A 117 5.41 0.24 -12.97
N PHE A 118 4.40 -0.61 -12.73
CA PHE A 118 3.76 -0.72 -11.41
C PHE A 118 4.77 -1.10 -10.33
N ALA A 119 5.61 -2.10 -10.56
CA ALA A 119 6.62 -2.54 -9.58
C ALA A 119 7.57 -1.40 -9.21
N VAL A 120 8.10 -0.68 -10.22
CA VAL A 120 8.96 0.50 -10.01
C VAL A 120 8.23 1.59 -9.22
N ALA A 121 6.98 1.88 -9.57
CA ALA A 121 6.18 2.90 -8.88
C ALA A 121 5.91 2.53 -7.41
N ILE A 122 5.57 1.26 -7.13
CA ILE A 122 5.35 0.76 -5.77
C ILE A 122 6.64 0.88 -4.96
N VAL A 123 7.78 0.40 -5.48
CA VAL A 123 9.07 0.51 -4.80
C VAL A 123 9.44 1.97 -4.56
N GLY A 124 9.23 2.85 -5.52
CA GLY A 124 9.43 4.30 -5.36
C GLY A 124 8.62 4.88 -4.21
N GLY A 125 7.32 4.56 -4.13
CA GLY A 125 6.45 5.02 -3.05
C GLY A 125 6.86 4.48 -1.67
N ILE A 126 7.30 3.22 -1.61
CA ILE A 126 7.84 2.62 -0.39
C ILE A 126 9.12 3.34 0.05
N LEU A 127 10.09 3.51 -0.85
CA LEU A 127 11.38 4.15 -0.52
C LEU A 127 11.16 5.57 0.01
N LEU A 128 10.35 6.37 -0.66
CA LEU A 128 9.98 7.73 -0.20
C LEU A 128 9.31 7.70 1.18
N GLY A 129 8.44 6.72 1.43
CA GLY A 129 7.82 6.52 2.74
C GLY A 129 8.82 6.09 3.82
N PHE A 130 9.89 5.41 3.44
CA PHE A 130 10.94 4.93 4.35
C PHE A 130 11.99 5.98 4.68
N GLU A 131 12.31 6.87 3.73
CA GLU A 131 13.22 8.00 3.93
C GLU A 131 12.77 8.93 5.05
N ILE A 132 11.46 9.06 5.28
CA ILE A 132 10.92 9.81 6.42
C ILE A 132 11.28 9.04 7.71
N PRO A 133 12.20 9.56 8.55
CA PRO A 133 12.73 8.80 9.67
C PRO A 133 11.65 8.50 10.70
N GLN A 134 11.61 7.25 11.20
CA GLN A 134 10.67 6.82 12.24
C GLN A 134 10.76 7.69 13.51
N SER A 135 11.92 8.31 13.75
CA SER A 135 12.18 9.26 14.83
C SER A 135 11.27 10.50 14.81
N CYS A 136 10.82 10.97 13.65
CA CYS A 136 9.84 12.07 13.59
C CYS A 136 8.48 11.66 14.16
N PHE A 137 8.07 10.41 13.96
CA PHE A 137 6.79 9.90 14.47
C PHE A 137 6.83 9.59 15.97
N SER A 138 7.92 9.02 16.48
CA SER A 138 8.09 8.78 17.92
C SER A 138 8.23 10.09 18.70
N PHE A 139 8.80 11.14 18.10
CA PHE A 139 8.88 12.48 18.68
C PHE A 139 7.50 13.14 18.83
N LEU A 140 6.61 12.96 17.83
CA LEU A 140 5.24 13.48 17.87
C LEU A 140 4.40 12.84 19.00
N GLU A 141 4.60 11.54 19.26
CA GLU A 141 3.91 10.83 20.34
C GLU A 141 4.42 11.26 21.72
N ASN A 142 5.73 11.51 21.85
CA ASN A 142 6.31 12.06 23.09
C ASN A 142 5.84 13.49 23.40
N ARG A 143 5.50 14.32 22.39
CA ARG A 143 4.85 15.62 22.64
C ARG A 143 3.41 15.48 23.13
N LYS A 144 2.60 14.56 22.59
CA LYS A 144 1.25 14.30 23.11
C LYS A 144 1.26 13.82 24.57
N ARG A 145 2.24 13.00 24.96
CA ARG A 145 2.38 12.54 26.35
C ARG A 145 2.82 13.65 27.34
N LYS A 146 3.51 14.70 26.87
CA LYS A 146 3.86 15.86 27.70
C LYS A 146 2.71 16.87 27.83
N SER A 147 1.83 16.99 26.83
CA SER A 147 0.69 17.92 26.87
C SER A 147 -0.49 17.41 27.71
N GLY A 148 -0.61 16.10 27.96
CA GLY A 148 -1.64 15.52 28.83
C GLY A 148 -1.28 15.42 30.31
N LYS A 149 -0.14 15.99 30.73
CA LYS A 149 0.30 16.03 32.14
C LYS A 149 0.19 17.42 32.78
N PHE A 150 -0.42 18.37 32.08
CA PHE A 150 -0.58 19.77 32.49
C PHE A 150 -2.04 20.25 32.40
N SER A 151 -3.01 19.33 32.51
CA SER A 151 -4.42 19.64 32.77
C SER A 151 -4.92 18.82 33.93
#